data_AF-A0A2G1ZXC3-F1
#
_entry.id   AF-A0A2G1ZXC3-F1
#
_cell.length_a   1.000
_cell.length_b   1.000
_cell.length_c   1.000
_cell.angle_alpha   90.00
_cell.angle_beta   90.00
_cell.angle_gamma   90.00
#
_symmetry.space_group_name_H-M   'P 1'
#
loop_
_entity.id
_entity.type
_entity.pdbx_description
1 polymer ?
#
loop_
_entity_poly.entity_id
_entity_poly.type
_entity_poly.pdbx_seq_one_letter_code
_entity_poly.pdbx_strand_id
1 'polypeptide(L)'
;MPVEMNLNIRYDMSDDIWDKVINKTYPKTQGVKGVDDGIPYWFSTHNDDKFLSASVEPSGLHIKGLMREDEWTIWKRKFKCIATEALRFKVGEIEEGEVSDNIEWLDN
;
A
#
# COMPACT_ATOMS: atom_id res chain seq x y z
N MET A 1 -10.00 3.40 16.07
CA MET A 1 -10.31 2.15 15.35
C MET A 1 -9.10 1.82 14.50
N PRO A 2 -8.77 0.53 14.30
CA PRO A 2 -7.75 0.15 13.32
C PRO A 2 -8.17 0.64 11.92
N VAL A 3 -7.18 0.91 11.08
CA VAL A 3 -7.37 1.31 9.68
C VAL A 3 -6.78 0.25 8.78
N GLU A 4 -7.39 0.03 7.61
CA GLU A 4 -6.90 -0.93 6.63
C GLU A 4 -7.27 -0.54 5.19
N MET A 5 -6.58 -1.14 4.22
CA MET A 5 -6.94 -1.15 2.80
C MET A 5 -6.39 -2.39 2.10
N ASN A 6 -7.11 -2.84 1.06
CA ASN A 6 -6.71 -3.92 0.14
C ASN A 6 -6.51 -3.35 -1.26
N LEU A 7 -5.26 -3.30 -1.73
CA LEU A 7 -4.94 -2.73 -3.05
C LEU A 7 -4.89 -3.83 -4.12
N ASN A 8 -5.32 -3.48 -5.34
CA ASN A 8 -5.25 -4.34 -6.54
C ASN A 8 -3.82 -4.67 -7.04
N ILE A 9 -2.80 -4.57 -6.18
CA ILE A 9 -1.45 -5.05 -6.43
C ILE A 9 -1.40 -6.52 -6.02
N ARG A 10 -1.71 -7.40 -6.96
CA ARG A 10 -1.91 -8.84 -6.69
C ARG A 10 -0.59 -9.53 -6.34
N TYR A 11 -0.69 -10.56 -5.49
CA TYR A 11 0.47 -11.38 -5.09
C TYR A 11 1.19 -12.05 -6.27
N ASP A 12 0.45 -12.33 -7.35
CA ASP A 12 0.92 -13.01 -8.56
C ASP A 12 1.52 -12.06 -9.62
N MET A 13 1.64 -10.76 -9.31
CA MET A 13 2.31 -9.81 -10.18
C MET A 13 3.82 -10.11 -10.30
N SER A 14 4.43 -9.68 -11.39
CA SER A 14 5.83 -9.96 -11.68
C SER A 14 6.79 -9.33 -10.66
N ASP A 15 8.00 -9.90 -10.57
CA ASP A 15 9.07 -9.36 -9.74
C ASP A 15 9.40 -7.89 -10.04
N ASP A 16 9.26 -7.45 -11.29
CA ASP A 16 9.44 -6.03 -11.67
C ASP A 16 8.39 -5.11 -11.01
N ILE A 17 7.15 -5.57 -10.90
CA ILE A 17 6.10 -4.82 -10.19
C ILE A 17 6.39 -4.78 -8.70
N TRP A 18 6.76 -5.91 -8.09
CA TRP A 18 7.12 -5.96 -6.68
C TRP A 18 8.38 -5.14 -6.35
N ASP A 19 9.39 -5.16 -7.23
CA ASP A 19 10.56 -4.28 -7.13
C ASP A 19 10.14 -2.81 -7.11
N LYS A 20 9.22 -2.40 -7.98
CA LYS A 20 8.71 -1.02 -7.98
C LYS A 20 7.94 -0.69 -6.70
N VAL A 21 7.15 -1.62 -6.14
CA VAL A 21 6.49 -1.41 -4.84
C VAL A 21 7.55 -1.14 -3.76
N ILE A 22 8.55 -2.01 -3.65
CA ILE A 22 9.57 -1.95 -2.60
C ILE A 22 10.50 -0.74 -2.78
N ASN A 23 10.97 -0.49 -4.00
CA ASN A 23 12.05 0.46 -4.28
C ASN A 23 11.57 1.81 -4.81
N LYS A 24 10.33 1.91 -5.32
CA LYS A 24 9.79 3.16 -5.91
C LYS A 24 8.57 3.70 -5.16
N THR A 25 7.81 2.84 -4.47
CA THR A 25 6.62 3.26 -3.71
C THR A 25 6.92 3.47 -2.24
N TYR A 26 7.32 2.43 -1.50
CA TYR A 26 7.51 2.53 -0.04
C TYR A 26 8.41 3.70 0.38
N PRO A 27 9.61 3.92 -0.21
CA PRO A 27 10.53 4.96 0.27
C PRO A 27 9.99 6.39 0.11
N LYS A 28 8.98 6.60 -0.73
CA LYS A 28 8.34 7.91 -0.96
C LYS A 28 7.15 8.17 -0.03
N THR A 29 6.74 7.18 0.75
CA THR A 29 5.60 7.30 1.67
C THR A 29 6.07 7.80 3.03
N GLN A 30 5.24 8.62 3.67
CA GLN A 30 5.60 9.22 4.95
C GLN A 30 5.69 8.15 6.04
N GLY A 31 6.80 8.18 6.79
CA GLY A 31 6.94 7.39 8.01
C GLY A 31 7.57 6.01 7.83
N VAL A 32 8.10 5.66 6.65
CA VAL A 32 8.86 4.41 6.47
C VAL A 32 9.93 4.31 7.55
N LYS A 33 10.00 3.15 8.20
CA LYS A 33 11.03 2.84 9.19
C LYS A 33 11.89 1.66 8.77
N GLY A 34 11.33 0.69 8.04
CA GLY A 34 12.09 -0.41 7.49
C GLY A 34 11.24 -1.66 7.35
N VAL A 35 11.87 -2.80 7.58
CA VAL A 35 11.28 -4.13 7.55
C VAL A 35 11.63 -4.82 8.86
N ASP A 36 10.63 -5.41 9.51
CA ASP A 36 10.78 -6.21 10.73
C ASP A 36 10.20 -7.60 10.49
N ASP A 37 10.96 -8.66 10.73
CA ASP A 37 10.60 -10.06 10.40
C ASP A 37 10.00 -10.25 8.99
N GLY A 38 10.56 -9.56 7.98
CA GLY A 38 10.08 -9.61 6.60
C GLY A 38 8.83 -8.76 6.31
N ILE A 39 8.30 -8.05 7.32
CA ILE A 39 7.10 -7.21 7.21
C ILE A 39 7.51 -5.72 7.12
N PRO A 40 7.22 -5.03 6.00
CA PRO A 40 7.42 -3.59 5.89
C PRO A 40 6.56 -2.82 6.90
N TYR A 41 7.14 -1.81 7.55
CA TYR A 41 6.42 -1.01 8.54
C TYR A 41 6.72 0.49 8.48
N TRP A 42 5.73 1.25 8.97
CA TRP A 42 5.77 2.69 9.11
C TRP A 42 5.50 3.11 10.55
N PHE A 43 6.15 4.20 10.94
CA PHE A 43 6.05 4.89 12.22
C PHE A 43 6.58 4.08 13.42
N SER A 44 5.95 2.97 13.77
CA SER A 44 6.29 2.10 14.91
C SER A 44 6.03 0.63 14.55
N THR A 45 6.60 -0.30 15.33
CA THR A 45 6.22 -1.73 15.33
C THR A 45 5.33 -2.07 16.53
N HIS A 46 5.10 -1.12 17.44
CA HIS A 46 4.25 -1.31 18.61
C HIS A 46 2.78 -1.01 18.28
N ASN A 47 1.91 -1.99 18.53
CA ASN A 47 0.49 -1.90 18.18
C ASN A 47 -0.32 -0.89 19.02
N ASP A 48 0.25 -0.40 20.13
CA ASP A 48 -0.36 0.60 21.00
C ASP A 48 -0.06 2.05 20.56
N ASP A 49 0.90 2.22 19.63
CA ASP A 49 1.29 3.50 19.06
C ASP A 49 0.77 3.65 17.62
N LYS A 50 0.99 4.81 17.01
CA LYS A 50 0.77 4.97 15.56
C LYS A 50 1.69 4.01 14.79
N PHE A 51 1.09 3.09 14.03
CA PHE A 51 1.82 2.15 13.19
C PHE A 51 1.06 1.85 11.89
N LEU A 52 1.80 1.47 10.85
CA LEU A 52 1.26 0.72 9.72
C LEU A 52 2.20 -0.42 9.38
N SER A 53 1.65 -1.50 8.86
CA SER A 53 2.39 -2.64 8.28
C SER A 53 1.75 -3.04 6.96
N ALA A 54 2.54 -3.62 6.06
CA ALA A 54 2.03 -4.18 4.82
C ALA A 54 2.29 -5.69 4.74
N SER A 55 1.34 -6.43 4.18
CA SER A 55 1.50 -7.85 3.85
C SER A 55 0.96 -8.14 2.44
N VAL A 56 1.49 -9.18 1.82
CA VAL A 56 1.02 -9.65 0.53
C VAL A 56 0.03 -10.78 0.78
N GLU A 57 -1.25 -10.53 0.49
CA GLU A 57 -2.34 -11.47 0.70
C GLU A 57 -2.91 -11.94 -0.65
N PRO A 58 -3.71 -13.03 -0.69
CA PRO A 58 -4.38 -13.46 -1.92
C PRO A 58 -5.24 -12.38 -2.59
N SER A 59 -5.79 -11.45 -1.80
CA SER A 59 -6.58 -10.30 -2.26
C SER A 59 -5.73 -9.12 -2.78
N GLY A 60 -4.40 -9.17 -2.62
CA GLY A 60 -3.47 -8.13 -3.04
C GLY A 60 -2.64 -7.57 -1.90
N LEU A 61 -2.07 -6.38 -2.11
CA LEU A 61 -1.28 -5.68 -1.09
C LEU A 61 -2.22 -5.16 0.00
N HIS A 62 -2.15 -5.78 1.16
CA HIS A 62 -2.90 -5.39 2.34
C HIS A 62 -2.05 -4.45 3.20
N ILE A 63 -2.61 -3.31 3.60
CA ILE A 63 -1.98 -2.38 4.55
C ILE A 63 -2.93 -2.15 5.70
N LYS A 64 -2.45 -2.33 6.93
CA LYS A 64 -3.22 -2.13 8.16
C LYS A 64 -2.42 -1.46 9.25
N GLY A 65 -3.11 -0.89 10.23
CA GLY A 65 -2.51 -0.49 11.49
C GLY A 65 -3.38 0.43 12.34
N LEU A 66 -2.73 1.28 13.13
CA LEU A 66 -3.37 2.26 14.01
C LEU A 66 -2.94 3.67 13.61
N MET A 67 -3.91 4.47 13.15
CA MET A 67 -3.69 5.86 12.75
C MET A 67 -4.97 6.67 12.94
N ARG A 68 -4.86 7.98 13.21
CA ARG A 68 -6.02 8.88 13.22
C ARG A 68 -6.64 8.95 11.82
N GLU A 69 -7.97 9.03 11.75
CA GLU A 69 -8.73 8.95 10.48
C GLU A 69 -8.37 10.05 9.47
N ASP A 70 -8.13 11.27 9.95
CA ASP A 70 -7.69 12.42 9.14
C ASP A 70 -6.30 12.17 8.53
N GLU A 71 -5.36 11.68 9.33
CA GLU A 71 -4.02 11.29 8.87
C GLU A 71 -4.08 10.11 7.90
N TRP A 72 -4.89 9.10 8.22
CA TRP A 72 -5.08 7.91 7.40
C TRP A 72 -5.59 8.26 6.01
N THR A 73 -6.63 9.10 5.93
CA THR A 73 -7.22 9.54 4.65
C THR A 73 -6.16 10.19 3.75
N ILE A 74 -5.31 11.04 4.32
CA ILE A 74 -4.23 11.70 3.58
C ILE A 74 -3.15 10.68 3.16
N TRP A 75 -2.74 9.81 4.08
CA TRP A 75 -1.70 8.82 3.84
C TRP A 75 -2.10 7.81 2.77
N LYS A 76 -3.31 7.23 2.91
CA LYS A 76 -3.94 6.30 1.96
C LYS A 76 -3.98 6.88 0.55
N ARG A 77 -4.46 8.13 0.39
CA ARG A 77 -4.49 8.81 -0.90
C ARG A 77 -3.09 8.96 -1.50
N LYS A 78 -2.13 9.43 -0.71
CA LYS A 78 -0.74 9.61 -1.17
C LYS A 78 -0.10 8.30 -1.60
N PHE A 79 -0.29 7.23 -0.82
CA PHE A 79 0.22 5.91 -1.14
C PHE A 79 -0.29 5.45 -2.51
N LYS A 80 -1.61 5.50 -2.74
CA LYS A 80 -2.23 5.11 -4.02
C LYS A 80 -1.71 5.94 -5.19
N CYS A 81 -1.56 7.26 -5.03
CA CYS A 81 -0.98 8.12 -6.06
C CYS A 81 0.46 7.71 -6.41
N ILE A 82 1.32 7.56 -5.40
CA ILE A 82 2.72 7.15 -5.58
C ILE A 82 2.80 5.79 -6.26
N ALA A 83 2.00 4.83 -5.81
CA ALA A 83 1.96 3.48 -6.37
C ALA A 83 1.49 3.52 -7.83
N THR A 84 0.43 4.28 -8.13
CA THR A 84 -0.08 4.44 -9.50
C THR A 84 0.99 5.00 -10.44
N GLU A 85 1.70 6.04 -10.01
CA GLU A 85 2.80 6.64 -10.79
C GLU A 85 3.96 5.65 -11.01
N ALA A 86 4.32 4.87 -9.99
CA ALA A 86 5.44 3.93 -10.05
C ALA A 86 5.12 2.70 -10.90
N LEU A 87 3.91 2.15 -10.76
CA LEU A 87 3.50 0.89 -11.35
C LEU A 87 2.91 1.02 -12.75
N ARG A 88 2.51 2.25 -13.15
CA ARG A 88 1.90 2.54 -14.45
C ARG A 88 0.56 1.83 -14.68
N PHE A 89 -0.16 1.53 -13.61
CA PHE A 89 -1.57 1.17 -13.65
C PHE A 89 -2.29 1.83 -12.47
N LYS A 90 -3.60 2.00 -12.58
CA LYS A 90 -4.41 2.61 -11.52
C LYS A 90 -4.44 1.71 -10.28
N VAL A 91 -3.88 2.21 -9.18
CA VAL A 91 -3.86 1.51 -7.88
C VAL A 91 -5.02 2.00 -7.02
N GLY A 92 -5.83 1.06 -6.52
CA GLY A 92 -6.97 1.35 -5.68
C GLY A 92 -7.58 0.12 -5.01
N GLU A 93 -8.66 0.34 -4.28
CA GLU A 93 -9.45 -0.71 -3.63
C GLU A 93 -10.63 -1.13 -4.51
N ILE A 94 -10.79 -2.45 -4.67
CA ILE A 94 -11.94 -3.04 -5.36
C ILE A 94 -13.20 -2.87 -4.49
N GLU A 95 -13.07 -3.07 -3.18
CA GLU A 95 -14.17 -3.00 -2.21
C GLU A 95 -14.85 -1.62 -2.14
N GLU A 96 -14.08 -0.56 -2.41
CA GLU A 96 -14.55 0.83 -2.45
C GLU A 96 -14.98 1.26 -3.87
N GLY A 97 -14.90 0.37 -4.86
CA GLY A 97 -15.27 0.65 -6.25
C GLY A 97 -14.31 1.59 -6.99
N GLU A 98 -13.08 1.77 -6.50
CA GLU A 98 -12.09 2.65 -7.13
C GLU A 98 -11.48 2.02 -8.41
N VAL A 99 -11.37 0.70 -8.41
CA VAL A 99 -10.79 -0.14 -9.49
C VAL A 99 -11.60 -1.43 -9.64
N SER A 100 -11.39 -2.13 -10.76
CA SER A 100 -11.98 -3.45 -11.01
C SER A 100 -10.97 -4.58 -10.81
N ASP A 101 -11.41 -5.84 -10.94
CA ASP A 101 -10.51 -7.00 -10.99
C ASP A 101 -9.50 -6.94 -12.15
N ASN A 102 -9.85 -6.23 -13.23
CA ASN A 102 -8.95 -6.00 -14.35
C ASN A 102 -7.99 -4.84 -14.04
N ILE A 103 -6.71 -5.03 -14.39
CA ILE A 103 -5.68 -4.00 -14.25
C ILE A 103 -5.86 -2.94 -15.35
N GLU A 104 -6.14 -1.71 -14.92
CA GLU A 104 -6.23 -0.52 -15.77
C GLU A 104 -4.83 0.10 -15.92
N TRP A 105 -4.09 -0.33 -16.95
CA TRP A 105 -2.79 0.24 -17.29
C TRP A 105 -2.93 1.67 -17.77
N LEU A 106 -1.99 2.53 -17.38
CA LEU A 106 -1.91 3.90 -17.86
C LEU A 106 -1.15 3.89 -19.19
N ASP A 107 -1.81 4.31 -20.26
CA ASP A 107 -1.19 4.46 -21.57
C ASP A 107 -0.04 5.48 -21.50
N ASN A 108 1.05 5.20 -22.24
CA ASN A 108 2.17 6.13 -22.43
C ASN A 108 1.88 7.19 -23.48
#